data_AF-A0A1I0ZJD6-F1
#
_entry.id   AF-A0A1I0ZJD6-F1
#
_cell.length_a   1.000
_cell.length_b   1.000
_cell.length_c   1.000
_cell.angle_alpha   90.00
_cell.angle_beta   90.00
_cell.angle_gamma   90.00
#
_symmetry.space_group_name_H-M   'P 1'
#
loop_
_entity.id
_entity.type
_entity.pdbx_description
1 polymer ?
#
loop_
_entity_poly.entity_id
_entity_poly.type
_entity_poly.pdbx_seq_one_letter_code
_entity_poly.pdbx_strand_id
1 'polypeptide(L)'
;MSSKDEEGHDGGELGGIKSISLPSDGKIPDALTSVAGQEHYDGYFRLIRERPDLTTWTRSCLDVQREVLEDLEHSTLSDEEKAAILAGCVVVLHSTLEEWVAPSGYGEAVA
;
A
#
# COMPACT_ATOMS: atom_id res chain seq x y z
N MET A 1 -10.24 46.75 13.57
CA MET A 1 -11.26 45.80 14.09
C MET A 1 -11.92 45.21 12.84
N SER A 2 -11.40 44.16 12.21
CA SER A 2 -11.16 42.77 12.63
C SER A 2 -12.46 42.00 12.88
N SER A 3 -12.86 41.20 11.88
CA SER A 3 -13.68 39.96 11.88
C SER A 3 -13.88 39.65 10.38
N LYS A 4 -13.21 38.69 9.72
CA LYS A 4 -12.90 37.26 9.98
C LYS A 4 -14.06 36.36 9.58
N ASP A 5 -14.21 36.17 8.27
CA ASP A 5 -14.99 35.13 7.59
C ASP A 5 -14.17 34.74 6.34
N GLU A 6 -14.02 33.52 5.84
CA GLU A 6 -14.30 32.15 6.25
C GLU A 6 -13.29 31.33 5.43
N GLU A 7 -12.55 30.42 6.06
CA GLU A 7 -11.61 29.53 5.38
C GLU A 7 -12.38 28.51 4.53
N GLY A 8 -12.23 28.61 3.21
CA GLY A 8 -12.52 27.52 2.30
C GLY A 8 -11.56 26.37 2.58
N HIS A 9 -12.05 25.33 3.23
CA HIS A 9 -11.34 24.08 3.46
C HIS A 9 -11.20 23.33 2.13
N ASP A 10 -10.10 23.62 1.45
CA ASP A 10 -9.66 22.97 0.21
C ASP A 10 -9.42 21.47 0.42
N GLY A 11 -9.84 20.70 -0.58
CA GLY A 11 -9.88 19.25 -0.55
C GLY A 11 -8.50 18.65 -0.39
N GLY A 12 -8.25 18.08 0.78
CA GLY A 12 -7.16 17.13 0.99
C GLY A 12 -7.64 15.73 0.66
N GLU A 13 -7.83 15.45 -0.62
CA GLU A 13 -7.83 14.10 -1.17
C GLU A 13 -6.62 13.38 -0.56
N LEU A 14 -6.84 12.41 0.33
CA LEU A 14 -5.77 11.55 0.85
C LEU A 14 -5.35 10.66 -0.31
N GLY A 15 -4.54 11.26 -1.20
CA GLY A 15 -4.02 10.68 -2.42
C GLY A 15 -3.45 9.33 -2.10
N GLY A 16 -4.00 8.31 -2.78
CA GLY A 16 -3.58 6.94 -2.63
C GLY A 16 -2.06 6.88 -2.59
N ILE A 17 -1.53 6.26 -1.54
CA ILE A 17 -0.11 5.99 -1.41
C ILE A 17 0.24 5.08 -2.57
N LYS A 18 0.63 5.68 -3.70
CA LYS A 18 1.06 4.96 -4.88
C LYS A 18 2.37 4.29 -4.47
N SER A 19 2.33 2.96 -4.34
CA SER A 19 3.51 2.17 -4.05
C SER A 19 4.62 2.57 -5.01
N ILE A 20 5.69 3.15 -4.46
CA ILE A 20 6.87 3.52 -5.24
C ILE A 20 7.66 2.23 -5.39
N SER A 21 7.45 1.54 -6.50
CA SER A 21 8.32 0.44 -6.89
C SER A 21 9.66 1.04 -7.31
N LEU A 22 10.68 0.86 -6.47
CA LEU A 22 12.03 1.21 -6.84
C LEU A 22 12.56 0.18 -7.85
N PRO A 23 13.33 0.62 -8.85
CA PRO A 23 14.01 -0.33 -9.72
C PRO A 23 14.98 -1.16 -8.88
N SER A 24 15.13 -2.44 -9.22
CA SER A 24 15.94 -3.40 -8.48
C SER A 24 17.43 -2.99 -8.40
N ASP A 25 17.90 -2.14 -9.32
CA ASP A 25 19.25 -1.57 -9.35
C ASP A 25 19.37 -0.19 -8.66
N GLY A 26 18.28 0.32 -8.06
CA GLY A 26 18.24 1.63 -7.42
C GLY A 26 19.24 1.73 -6.27
N LYS A 27 20.35 2.45 -6.48
CA LYS A 27 21.41 2.57 -5.47
C LYS A 27 21.04 3.59 -4.39
N ILE A 28 21.40 3.27 -3.16
CA ILE A 28 21.34 4.21 -2.03
C ILE A 28 22.50 5.20 -2.19
N PRO A 29 22.33 6.48 -1.82
CA PRO A 29 23.44 7.42 -1.81
C PRO A 29 24.62 6.91 -0.97
N ASP A 30 25.84 6.97 -1.52
CA ASP A 30 27.06 6.41 -0.90
C ASP A 30 27.37 6.95 0.51
N ALA A 31 26.82 8.13 0.85
CA ALA A 31 26.94 8.68 2.19
C ALA A 31 26.28 7.80 3.27
N LEU A 32 25.22 7.04 2.92
CA LEU A 32 24.44 6.19 3.84
C LEU A 32 24.91 4.74 3.86
N THR A 33 25.54 4.24 2.78
CA THR A 33 26.06 2.86 2.70
C THR A 33 27.20 2.59 3.68
N SER A 34 27.91 3.62 4.14
CA SER A 34 29.00 3.48 5.13
C SER A 34 28.51 3.21 6.56
N VAL A 35 27.25 3.52 6.87
CA VAL A 35 26.70 3.42 8.24
C VAL A 35 25.81 2.20 8.41
N ALA A 36 25.04 1.86 7.37
CA ALA A 36 24.26 0.64 7.33
C ALA A 36 24.05 0.21 5.88
N GLY A 37 24.31 -1.07 5.58
CA GLY A 37 24.20 -1.62 4.23
C GLY A 37 22.78 -1.53 3.66
N GLN A 38 22.63 -1.91 2.39
CA GLN A 38 21.38 -1.75 1.65
C GLN A 38 20.16 -2.42 2.30
N GLU A 39 20.35 -3.58 2.91
CA GLU A 39 19.30 -4.30 3.65
C GLU A 39 18.74 -3.48 4.82
N HIS A 40 19.59 -2.72 5.50
CA HIS A 40 19.18 -1.89 6.63
C HIS A 40 18.36 -0.68 6.18
N TYR A 41 18.74 -0.09 5.05
CA TYR A 41 18.01 1.01 4.45
C TYR A 41 16.65 0.55 3.93
N ASP A 42 16.62 -0.57 3.21
CA ASP A 42 15.40 -1.16 2.68
C ASP A 42 14.45 -1.58 3.81
N GLY A 43 14.99 -2.16 4.90
CA GLY A 43 14.22 -2.50 6.09
C GLY A 43 13.65 -1.28 6.82
N TYR A 44 14.44 -0.20 6.96
CA TYR A 44 14.00 1.04 7.61
C TYR A 44 12.83 1.70 6.86
N PHE A 45 12.91 1.77 5.53
CA PHE A 45 11.88 2.37 4.68
C PHE A 45 10.82 1.39 4.17
N ARG A 46 10.90 0.10 4.56
CA ARG A 46 10.05 -1.00 4.07
C ARG A 46 9.96 -1.04 2.54
N LEU A 47 11.10 -0.85 1.88
CA LEU A 47 11.17 -0.83 0.42
C LEU A 47 11.05 -2.25 -0.13
N ILE A 48 10.01 -2.47 -0.93
CA ILE A 48 9.82 -3.71 -1.68
C ILE A 48 10.41 -3.49 -3.08
N ARG A 49 11.60 -4.05 -3.31
CA ARG A 49 12.33 -3.93 -4.59
C ARG A 49 11.86 -4.93 -5.65
N GLU A 50 11.33 -6.07 -5.21
CA GLU A 50 10.80 -7.11 -6.09
C GLU A 50 9.30 -7.16 -5.92
N ARG A 51 8.57 -6.96 -7.01
CA ARG A 51 7.11 -7.07 -6.98
C ARG A 51 6.78 -8.54 -6.67
N PRO A 52 6.06 -8.85 -5.57
CA PRO A 52 5.71 -10.23 -5.27
C PRO A 52 4.89 -10.80 -6.42
N ASP A 53 5.05 -12.09 -6.69
CA ASP A 53 4.16 -12.77 -7.61
C ASP A 53 2.71 -12.70 -7.09
N LEU A 54 1.76 -12.89 -8.01
CA LEU A 54 0.34 -12.70 -7.69
C LEU A 54 -0.17 -13.69 -6.61
N THR A 55 0.44 -14.86 -6.47
CA THR A 55 0.10 -15.83 -5.41
C THR A 55 0.56 -15.32 -4.06
N THR A 56 1.82 -14.87 -3.98
CA THR A 56 2.40 -14.29 -2.76
C THR A 56 1.64 -13.04 -2.33
N TRP A 57 1.31 -12.15 -3.27
CA TRP A 57 0.46 -10.99 -3.03
C TRP A 57 -0.91 -11.39 -2.46
N THR A 58 -1.60 -12.31 -3.12
CA THR A 58 -2.94 -12.76 -2.71
C THR A 58 -2.92 -13.34 -1.29
N ARG A 59 -1.91 -14.16 -0.96
CA ARG A 59 -1.75 -14.71 0.39
C ARG A 59 -1.59 -13.60 1.43
N SER A 60 -0.73 -12.61 1.14
CA SER A 60 -0.53 -11.48 2.04
C SER A 60 -1.81 -10.68 2.27
N CYS A 61 -2.63 -10.46 1.24
CA CYS A 61 -3.91 -9.78 1.40
C CYS A 61 -4.86 -10.56 2.32
N LEU A 62 -4.93 -11.88 2.18
CA LEU A 62 -5.78 -12.74 3.02
C LEU A 62 -5.30 -12.79 4.47
N ASP A 63 -3.99 -12.87 4.69
CA ASP A 63 -3.41 -12.86 6.04
C ASP A 63 -3.71 -11.54 6.76
N VAL A 64 -3.47 -10.39 6.09
CA VAL A 64 -3.79 -9.07 6.66
C VAL A 64 -5.28 -8.93 6.92
N GLN A 65 -6.15 -9.38 6.02
CA GLN A 65 -7.60 -9.29 6.23
C GLN A 65 -8.06 -10.14 7.42
N ARG A 66 -7.47 -11.32 7.63
CA ARG A 66 -7.76 -12.13 8.81
C ARG A 66 -7.40 -11.38 10.10
N GLU A 67 -6.22 -10.79 10.16
CA GLU A 67 -5.77 -10.00 11.32
C GLU A 67 -6.65 -8.77 11.54
N VAL A 68 -7.00 -8.04 10.48
CA VAL A 68 -7.92 -6.89 10.56
C VAL A 68 -9.29 -7.31 11.08
N LEU A 69 -9.84 -8.45 10.64
CA LEU A 69 -11.13 -8.94 11.11
C LEU A 69 -11.10 -9.30 12.60
N GLU A 70 -10.01 -9.92 13.06
CA GLU A 70 -9.79 -10.24 14.47
C GLU A 70 -9.68 -8.96 15.32
N ASP A 71 -8.90 -7.98 14.86
CA ASP A 71 -8.75 -6.70 15.55
C ASP A 71 -10.05 -5.88 15.56
N LEU A 72 -10.81 -5.90 14.46
CA LEU A 72 -12.09 -5.19 14.34
C LEU A 72 -13.13 -5.66 15.35
N GLU A 73 -13.17 -6.97 15.63
CA GLU A 73 -14.08 -7.56 16.63
C GLU A 73 -13.85 -6.95 18.02
N HIS A 74 -12.59 -6.71 18.37
CA HIS A 74 -12.19 -6.19 19.68
C HIS A 74 -11.98 -4.67 19.72
N SER A 75 -12.11 -3.99 18.58
CA SER A 75 -11.93 -2.55 18.48
C SER A 75 -13.08 -1.75 19.08
N THR A 76 -12.76 -0.55 19.58
CA THR A 76 -13.72 0.46 20.07
C THR A 76 -14.27 1.35 18.95
N LEU A 77 -14.05 0.98 17.69
CA LEU A 77 -14.54 1.72 16.53
C LEU A 77 -16.06 1.69 16.46
N SER A 78 -16.65 2.75 15.93
CA SER A 78 -18.07 2.78 15.59
C SER A 78 -18.38 1.82 14.45
N ASP A 79 -19.64 1.39 14.34
CA ASP A 79 -20.08 0.50 13.26
C ASP A 79 -19.82 1.10 11.86
N GLU A 80 -19.90 2.43 11.73
CA GLU A 80 -19.60 3.14 10.49
C GLU A 80 -18.11 3.04 10.11
N GLU A 81 -17.21 3.23 11.08
CA GLU A 81 -15.76 3.07 10.86
C GLU A 81 -15.40 1.61 10.55
N LYS A 82 -16.01 0.64 11.24
CA LYS A 82 -15.85 -0.78 10.95
C LYS A 82 -16.31 -1.11 9.53
N ALA A 83 -17.46 -0.59 9.12
CA ALA A 83 -17.99 -0.77 7.77
C ALA A 83 -17.06 -0.16 6.71
N ALA A 84 -16.46 1.01 6.96
CA ALA A 84 -15.50 1.63 6.05
C ALA A 84 -14.24 0.76 5.87
N ILE A 85 -13.71 0.18 6.95
CA ILE A 85 -12.54 -0.72 6.88
C ILE A 85 -12.87 -2.00 6.10
N LEU A 86 -14.05 -2.59 6.35
CA LEU A 86 -14.51 -3.76 5.60
C LEU A 86 -14.69 -3.46 4.12
N ALA A 87 -15.22 -2.28 3.77
CA ALA A 87 -15.31 -1.83 2.38
C ALA A 87 -13.93 -1.74 1.73
N GLY A 88 -12.92 -1.23 2.44
CA GLY A 88 -11.53 -1.24 1.98
C GLY A 88 -11.00 -2.65 1.69
N CYS A 89 -11.31 -3.63 2.55
CA CYS A 89 -10.94 -5.03 2.32
C CYS A 89 -11.54 -5.59 1.02
N VAL A 90 -12.82 -5.28 0.74
CA VAL A 90 -13.50 -5.69 -0.49
C VAL A 90 -12.84 -5.08 -1.73
N VAL A 91 -12.45 -3.81 -1.69
CA VAL A 91 -11.73 -3.15 -2.79
C VAL A 91 -10.42 -3.86 -3.08
N VAL A 92 -9.62 -4.18 -2.06
CA VAL A 92 -8.35 -4.90 -2.23
C VAL A 92 -8.56 -6.30 -2.82
N LEU A 93 -9.59 -7.03 -2.38
CA LEU A 93 -9.94 -8.32 -2.95
C LEU A 93 -10.34 -8.19 -4.43
N HIS A 94 -11.17 -7.21 -4.75
CA HIS A 94 -11.62 -6.97 -6.12
C HIS A 94 -10.44 -6.70 -7.05
N SER A 95 -9.57 -5.75 -6.69
CA SER A 95 -8.37 -5.44 -7.49
C SER A 95 -7.43 -6.62 -7.63
N THR A 96 -7.29 -7.44 -6.58
CA THR A 96 -6.48 -8.67 -6.66
C THR A 96 -7.09 -9.69 -7.61
N LEU A 97 -8.41 -9.86 -7.61
CA LEU A 97 -9.10 -10.75 -8.54
C LEU A 97 -9.04 -10.24 -9.99
N GLU A 98 -9.14 -8.93 -10.20
CA GLU A 98 -8.95 -8.33 -11.52
C GLU A 98 -7.60 -8.68 -12.12
N GLU A 99 -6.52 -8.65 -11.33
CA GLU A 99 -5.17 -9.06 -11.78
C GLU A 99 -5.09 -10.58 -12.10
N TRP A 100 -5.84 -11.43 -11.40
CA TRP A 100 -5.90 -12.87 -11.72
C TRP A 100 -6.66 -13.16 -13.02
N VAL A 101 -7.69 -12.37 -13.30
CA VAL A 101 -8.56 -12.53 -14.48
C VAL A 101 -8.03 -11.74 -15.67
N ALA A 102 -7.10 -10.81 -15.44
CA ALA A 102 -6.43 -10.07 -16.50
C ALA A 102 -5.80 -11.07 -17.48
N PRO A 103 -6.10 -10.96 -18.79
CA PRO A 103 -5.48 -11.83 -19.76
C PRO A 103 -3.96 -11.65 -19.64
N SER A 104 -3.24 -12.73 -19.32
CA SER A 104 -1.79 -12.73 -19.24
C SER A 104 -1.22 -12.35 -20.60
N GLY A 105 -0.94 -11.06 -20.77
CA GLY A 105 -0.81 -10.43 -22.07
C GLY A 105 -0.02 -9.15 -22.02
N TYR A 106 1.16 -9.19 -21.39
CA TYR A 106 2.31 -8.36 -21.78
C TYR A 106 3.59 -9.16 -21.45
N GLY A 107 3.77 -10.24 -22.20
CA GLY A 107 4.93 -11.12 -22.14
C GLY A 107 5.51 -11.37 -23.53
N GLU A 108 5.56 -10.35 -24.39
CA GLU A 108 6.31 -10.43 -25.65
C GLU A 108 6.83 -9.04 -26.09
N ALA A 109 7.90 -8.61 -25.45
CA ALA A 109 8.93 -7.69 -25.94
C ALA A 109 10.01 -7.73 -24.83
N VAL A 110 11.18 -8.33 -24.99
CA VAL A 110 12.18 -8.10 -26.02
C VAL A 110 13.07 -9.34 -26.11
N ALA A 111 13.25 -9.88 -27.32
CA ALA A 111 14.39 -10.71 -27.70
C ALA A 111 15.13 -10.00 -28.83
#